data_AF-A0A348VUG7-F1
#
_entry.id   AF-A0A348VUG7-F1
#
_cell.length_a   1.000
_cell.length_b   1.000
_cell.length_c   1.000
_cell.angle_alpha   90.00
_cell.angle_beta   90.00
_cell.angle_gamma   90.00
#
_symmetry.space_group_name_H-M   'P 1'
#
loop_
_entity.id
_entity.type
_entity.pdbx_description
1 polymer ?
#
loop_
_entity_poly.entity_id
_entity_poly.type
_entity_poly.pdbx_seq_one_letter_code
_entity_poly.pdbx_strand_id
1 'polypeptide(L)' 'MKILLINGHPCKESFCYALAQAYKQGAQSAGAKIREVHVDDQEFNPNLTHGIVPINSEMAKIRLTAA' A
#
# COMPACT_ATOMS: atom_id res chain seq x y z
N MET A 1 -23.65 -7.45 5.49
CA MET A 1 -22.63 -7.03 4.50
C MET A 1 -21.24 -7.29 5.06
N LYS A 2 -20.27 -7.73 4.25
CA LYS A 2 -18.86 -7.89 4.64
C LYS A 2 -18.03 -6.84 3.90
N ILE A 3 -17.21 -6.09 4.62
CA ILE A 3 -16.42 -4.99 4.05
C ILE A 3 -14.95 -5.20 4.42
N LEU A 4 -14.07 -5.05 3.43
CA LEU A 4 -12.64 -4.87 3.66
C LEU A 4 -12.34 -3.38 3.52
N LEU A 5 -11.91 -2.75 4.61
CA LEU A 5 -11.48 -1.36 4.64
C LEU A 5 -9.95 -1.32 4.51
N ILE A 6 -9.44 -0.74 3.43
CA ILE A 6 -8.00 -0.58 3.21
C ILE A 6 -7.65 0.88 3.44
N ASN A 7 -6.86 1.17 4.46
CA ASN A 7 -6.32 2.49 4.71
C ASN A 7 -4.86 2.55 4.25
N GLY A 8 -4.60 3.39 3.25
CA GLY A 8 -3.29 3.49 2.61
C GLY A 8 -2.40 4.62 3.14
N HIS A 9 -2.87 5.42 4.09
CA HIS A 9 -2.15 6.61 4.51
C HIS A 9 -1.31 6.35 5.77
N PRO A 10 0.03 6.54 5.73
CA PRO A 10 0.92 6.20 6.85
C PRO A 10 0.77 7.06 8.11
N CYS A 11 0.04 8.17 8.04
CA CYS A 11 -0.11 9.07 9.17
C CYS A 11 -1.43 8.80 9.91
N LYS A 12 -1.33 8.34 11.17
CA LYS A 12 -2.49 8.04 12.03
C LYS A 12 -3.28 9.27 12.48
N GLU A 13 -2.67 10.45 12.41
CA GLU A 13 -3.31 11.74 12.72
C GLU A 13 -3.88 12.43 11.47
N SER A 14 -3.82 11.78 10.32
CA SER A 14 -4.32 12.35 9.07
C SER A 14 -5.83 12.42 9.00
N PHE A 15 -6.33 13.33 8.16
CA PHE A 15 -7.74 13.38 7.80
C PHE A 15 -8.25 12.05 7.22
N CYS A 16 -7.45 11.37 6.40
CA CYS A 16 -7.82 10.07 5.83
C CYS A 16 -8.00 9.00 6.91
N TYR A 17 -7.17 9.01 7.95
CA TYR A 17 -7.32 8.09 9.08
C TYR A 17 -8.61 8.36 9.85
N ALA A 18 -8.91 9.63 10.14
CA ALA A 18 -10.17 10.02 10.78
C ALA A 18 -11.40 9.62 9.93
N LEU A 19 -11.33 9.80 8.61
CA LEU A 19 -12.39 9.41 7.69
C LEU A 19 -12.61 7.90 7.67
N ALA A 20 -11.54 7.10 7.63
CA ALA A 20 -11.61 5.64 7.67
C ALA A 20 -12.28 5.16 8.97
N GLN A 21 -11.93 5.76 10.12
CA GLN A 21 -12.56 5.45 11.40
C GLN A 21 -14.05 5.82 11.44
N ALA A 22 -14.41 7.01 10.97
CA ALA A 22 -15.80 7.45 10.91
C ALA A 22 -16.65 6.51 10.03
N TYR A 23 -16.13 6.13 8.86
CA TYR A 23 -16.79 5.16 7.97
C TYR A 23 -16.96 3.79 8.65
N LYS A 24 -15.90 3.28 9.28
CA LYS A 24 -15.92 2.00 9.99
C LYS A 24 -17.00 1.97 11.06
N GLN A 25 -17.08 3.01 11.88
CA GLN A 25 -18.09 3.14 12.94
C GLN A 25 -19.52 3.15 12.37
N GLY A 26 -19.77 3.99 11.35
CA GLY A 26 -21.09 4.07 10.71
C GLY A 26 -21.51 2.72 10.10
N ALA A 27 -20.62 2.09 9.34
CA ALA A 27 -20.90 0.80 8.72
C ALA A 27 -21.09 -0.34 9.75
N GLN A 28 -20.33 -0.36 10.84
CA GLN A 28 -20.54 -1.31 11.94
C GLN A 28 -21.89 -1.10 12.63
N SER A 29 -22.30 0.15 12.87
CA SER A 29 -23.61 0.48 13.44
C SER A 29 -24.78 0.03 12.55
N ALA A 30 -24.57 -0.01 11.22
CA ALA A 30 -25.51 -0.56 10.25
C ALA A 30 -25.48 -2.10 10.13
N GLY A 31 -24.71 -2.80 10.98
CA GLY A 31 -24.62 -4.25 11.00
C GLY A 31 -23.61 -4.86 10.01
N ALA A 32 -22.71 -4.07 9.44
CA ALA A 32 -21.64 -4.60 8.59
C ALA A 32 -20.53 -5.28 9.42
N LYS A 33 -19.99 -6.39 8.90
CA LYS A 33 -18.76 -7.01 9.41
C LYS A 33 -17.57 -6.42 8.67
N ILE A 34 -16.71 -5.70 9.37
CA ILE A 34 -15.55 -5.03 8.79
C ILE A 34 -14.26 -5.77 9.17
N ARG A 35 -13.38 -5.94 8.19
CA ARG A 35 -11.94 -6.17 8.40
C ARG A 35 -11.18 -4.95 7.90
N GLU A 36 -10.18 -4.53 8.64
CA GLU A 36 -9.38 -3.35 8.35
C GLU A 36 -7.94 -3.77 8.06
N VAL A 37 -7.33 -3.15 7.06
CA VAL A 37 -5.91 -3.31 6.71
C VAL A 37 -5.31 -1.91 6.60
N HIS A 38 -4.28 -1.65 7.39
CA HIS A 38 -3.42 -0.48 7.25
C HIS A 38 -2.23 -0.88 6.39
N VAL A 39 -2.04 -0.21 5.25
CA VAL A 39 -0.98 -0.56 4.29
C VAL A 39 0.40 -0.23 4.85
N ASP A 40 0.50 0.79 5.70
CA ASP A 40 1.73 1.19 6.38
C ASP A 40 2.18 0.18 7.45
N ASP A 41 1.27 -0.63 7.98
CA ASP A 41 1.61 -1.74 8.88
C ASP A 41 2.17 -2.97 8.11
N GLN A 42 2.12 -2.98 6.77
CA GLN A 42 2.62 -4.10 5.95
C GLN A 42 4.03 -3.83 5.43
N GLU A 43 4.87 -4.87 5.40
CA GLU A 43 6.13 -4.85 4.66
C GLU A 43 5.83 -4.91 3.15
N PHE A 44 5.55 -3.74 2.56
CA PHE A 44 5.31 -3.62 1.12
C PHE A 44 6.63 -3.39 0.38
N ASN A 45 6.98 -4.30 -0.53
CA ASN A 45 8.07 -4.07 -1.48
C ASN A 45 7.54 -3.22 -2.65
N PRO A 46 7.94 -1.94 -2.78
CA PRO A 46 7.50 -1.10 -3.90
C PRO A 46 8.08 -1.56 -5.24
N ASN A 47 9.15 -2.37 -5.23
CA ASN A 47 9.70 -2.96 -6.43
C ASN A 47 8.88 -4.18 -6.84
N LEU A 48 8.15 -4.03 -7.94
CA LEU A 48 7.41 -5.11 -8.57
C LEU A 48 8.38 -6.13 -9.17
N THR A 49 8.73 -7.14 -8.38
CA THR A 49 9.82 -8.10 -8.63
C THR A 49 9.71 -8.86 -9.96
N HIS A 50 8.50 -8.99 -10.52
CA HIS A 50 8.25 -9.66 -11.81
C HIS A 50 7.69 -8.73 -12.91
N GLY A 51 7.60 -7.42 -12.67
CA GLY A 51 6.94 -6.50 -13.60
C GLY A 51 7.80 -5.34 -14.08
N ILE A 52 8.95 -5.08 -13.45
CA ILE A 52 9.91 -4.11 -13.98
C ILE A 52 10.78 -4.84 -15.00
N VAL A 53 10.49 -4.66 -16.28
CA VAL A 53 11.47 -4.96 -17.35
C VAL A 53 12.55 -3.88 -17.25
N PRO A 54 13.81 -4.22 -16.90
CA PRO A 54 14.86 -3.23 -16.84
C PRO A 54 15.04 -2.61 -18.22
N ILE A 55 14.85 -1.30 -18.30
CA ILE A 55 15.11 -0.53 -19.50
C ILE A 55 16.64 -0.55 -19.66
N ASN A 56 17.12 -1.36 -20.61
CA ASN A 56 18.51 -1.49 -21.05
C ASN A 56 19.40 -2.48 -20.27
N SER A 57 19.22 -3.77 -20.52
CA SER A 57 20.04 -4.87 -20.00
C SER A 57 21.48 -4.93 -20.56
N GLU A 58 21.85 -4.11 -21.55
CA GLU A 58 23.21 -4.07 -22.11
C GLU A 58 24.10 -2.94 -21.53
N MET A 59 23.53 -1.78 -21.19
CA MET A 59 24.32 -0.61 -20.74
C MET A 59 24.96 -0.76 -19.35
N ALA A 60 24.49 -1.69 -18.51
CA ALA A 60 25.04 -1.91 -17.17
C ALA A 60 26.43 -2.58 -17.20
N LYS A 61 26.80 -3.29 -18.27
CA LYS A 61 28.09 -4.00 -18.38
C LYS A 61 29.26 -3.11 -18.82
N ILE A 62 28.99 -1.98 -19.48
CA ILE A 62 30.05 -1.14 -20.09
C ILE A 62 30.77 -0.25 -19.06
N ARG A 63 30.21 -0.03 -17.86
CA ARG A 63 30.82 0.85 -16.85
C ARG A 63 31.84 0.18 -15.91
N LEU A 64 32.00 -1.15 -15.94
CA LEU A 64 32.91 -1.85 -15.00
C LEU A 64 34.29 -2.22 -15.58
N THR A 65 34.55 -1.99 -16.86
CA THR A 65 35.84 -2.34 -17.52
C THR A 65 36.70 -1.14 -17.91
N ALA A 66 36.29 0.08 -17.54
CA ALA A 66 37.02 1.32 -17.80
C ALA A 66 37.46 2.00 -16.49
N ALA A 67 38.14 1.25 -15.62
CA ALA A 67 38.87 1.76 -14.46
C ALA A 67 40.28 1.15 -14.43
#